data_AF-A0A9P3PY29-F1
#
_entry.id   AF-A0A9P3PY29-F1
#
_cell.length_a   1.000
_cell.length_b   1.000
_cell.length_c   1.000
_cell.angle_alpha   90.00
_cell.angle_beta   90.00
_cell.angle_gamma   90.00
#
_symmetry.space_group_name_H-M   'P 1'
#
loop_
_entity.id
_entity.type
_entity.pdbx_description
1 polymer ?
#
loop_
_entity_poly.entity_id
_entity_poly.type
_entity_poly.pdbx_seq_one_letter_code
_entity_poly.pdbx_strand_id
1 'polypeptide(L)'
;MSSRRSRSRSRSRSRTPERDRKLPSNASPISESDYFQKSDEFRIWLKEEKSKYFDELSGDRARSYFRKFVKAWNRGKLSKSLYAGIDPSTVSATTQTAYKWSFASKQSRADDEALRSAREEISAATYNREAPSHAGPSRTGWGRIQGPTLPTASDLALSREMAAEQREEERAYKRKRDKLEAKERIEDMVGPREVGREGMLEKKRARRDADRSFREKGDEGFEVDESTLLGGGDSFKDQIARRDATKQRYNAAREEKAAAARERANMFKQKEQATMEMFQQMAKQRFG
;
A
#
# COMPACT_ATOMS: atom_id res chain seq x y z
N MET A 1 -84.91 1.20 -4.79
CA MET A 1 -84.60 0.39 -3.59
C MET A 1 -83.87 -0.87 -4.03
N SER A 2 -82.71 -1.16 -3.41
CA SER A 2 -82.03 -2.46 -3.19
C SER A 2 -82.11 -3.56 -4.27
N SER A 3 -81.04 -4.23 -4.71
CA SER A 3 -79.94 -4.81 -3.94
C SER A 3 -78.83 -5.29 -4.88
N ARG A 4 -77.59 -4.83 -4.64
CA ARG A 4 -76.36 -5.35 -5.26
C ARG A 4 -75.97 -6.64 -4.55
N ARG A 5 -75.95 -7.76 -5.27
CA ARG A 5 -75.48 -9.05 -4.74
C ARG A 5 -73.97 -9.20 -4.96
N SER A 6 -73.17 -8.68 -4.03
CA SER A 6 -71.73 -8.88 -3.97
C SER A 6 -71.41 -10.29 -3.45
N ARG A 7 -70.98 -11.18 -4.36
CA ARG A 7 -70.43 -12.50 -4.03
C ARG A 7 -68.97 -12.34 -3.57
N SER A 8 -68.77 -12.09 -2.27
CA SER A 8 -67.46 -12.20 -1.63
C SER A 8 -67.09 -13.68 -1.45
N ARG A 9 -66.30 -14.22 -2.39
CA ARG A 9 -65.59 -15.49 -2.19
C ARG A 9 -64.39 -15.24 -1.26
N SER A 10 -64.64 -15.20 0.04
CA SER A 10 -63.59 -15.29 1.07
C SER A 10 -63.05 -16.72 1.11
N ARG A 11 -62.08 -17.01 0.23
CA ARG A 11 -61.24 -18.21 0.35
C ARG A 11 -60.26 -17.96 1.50
N SER A 12 -60.74 -18.17 2.73
CA SER A 12 -59.88 -18.27 3.90
C SER A 12 -59.02 -19.52 3.73
N ARG A 13 -57.82 -19.35 3.18
CA ARG A 13 -56.78 -20.37 3.22
C ARG A 13 -56.30 -20.40 4.66
N SER A 14 -56.84 -21.34 5.44
CA SER A 14 -56.31 -21.74 6.73
C SER A 14 -54.81 -21.91 6.58
N ARG A 15 -54.04 -21.01 7.22
CA ARG A 15 -52.58 -21.10 7.28
C ARG A 15 -52.29 -22.31 8.15
N THR A 16 -52.14 -23.48 7.52
CA THR A 16 -51.62 -24.68 8.18
C THR A 16 -50.40 -24.25 8.99
N PRO A 17 -50.31 -24.60 10.28
CA PRO A 17 -49.12 -24.29 11.08
C PRO A 17 -47.93 -24.82 10.29
N GLU A 18 -46.96 -23.96 9.98
CA GLU A 18 -45.74 -24.41 9.33
C GLU A 18 -45.12 -25.43 10.27
N ARG A 19 -45.36 -26.70 9.93
CA ARG A 19 -44.86 -27.89 10.60
C ARG A 19 -43.41 -27.60 10.97
N ASP A 20 -43.07 -27.70 12.26
CA ASP A 20 -41.71 -27.59 12.79
C ASP A 20 -40.80 -28.59 12.08
N ARG A 21 -40.36 -28.23 10.89
CA ARG A 21 -39.41 -29.01 10.10
C ARG A 21 -38.07 -28.59 10.63
N LYS A 22 -37.39 -29.54 11.28
CA LYS A 22 -35.99 -29.40 11.69
C LYS A 22 -35.20 -28.91 10.47
N LEU A 23 -34.79 -27.65 10.51
CA LEU A 23 -33.98 -27.07 9.47
C LEU A 23 -32.61 -27.77 9.46
N PRO A 24 -32.00 -27.96 8.28
CA PRO A 24 -30.63 -28.46 8.22
C PRO A 24 -29.70 -27.64 9.11
N SER A 25 -28.76 -28.30 9.80
CA SER A 25 -27.76 -27.66 10.68
C SER A 25 -28.30 -26.98 11.95
N ASN A 26 -29.48 -27.37 12.45
CA ASN A 26 -30.10 -26.79 13.66
C ASN A 26 -30.34 -25.27 13.56
N ALA A 27 -30.48 -24.75 12.34
CA ALA A 27 -30.69 -23.32 12.13
C ALA A 27 -32.03 -22.87 12.71
N SER A 28 -32.05 -21.71 13.37
CA SER A 28 -33.27 -21.06 13.83
C SER A 28 -34.11 -20.58 12.63
N PRO A 29 -35.45 -20.64 12.72
CA PRO A 29 -36.31 -19.97 11.75
C PRO A 29 -36.01 -18.48 11.77
N ILE A 30 -35.96 -17.87 10.59
CA ILE A 30 -35.66 -16.45 10.44
C ILE A 30 -36.95 -15.66 10.20
N SER A 31 -36.93 -14.38 10.57
CA SER A 31 -38.05 -13.46 10.35
C SER A 31 -37.61 -12.22 9.57
N GLU A 32 -38.55 -11.32 9.24
CA GLU A 32 -38.25 -10.06 8.54
C GLU A 32 -37.31 -9.14 9.32
N SER A 33 -37.24 -9.26 10.66
CA SER A 33 -36.33 -8.48 11.50
C SER A 33 -34.86 -8.83 11.30
N ASP A 34 -34.58 -10.04 10.84
CA ASP A 34 -33.21 -10.60 10.79
C ASP A 34 -32.49 -10.21 9.49
N TYR A 35 -33.03 -9.21 8.77
CA TYR A 35 -32.52 -8.73 7.51
C TYR A 35 -31.03 -8.40 7.54
N PHE A 36 -30.58 -7.74 8.61
CA PHE A 36 -29.17 -7.34 8.75
C PHE A 36 -28.28 -8.48 9.24
N GLN A 37 -28.78 -9.29 10.19
CA GLN A 37 -28.04 -10.44 10.72
C GLN A 37 -27.82 -11.53 9.67
N LYS A 38 -28.76 -11.68 8.72
CA LYS A 38 -28.71 -12.66 7.64
C LYS A 38 -28.43 -12.08 6.27
N SER A 39 -27.80 -10.90 6.25
CA SER A 39 -27.56 -10.17 5.00
C SER A 39 -26.57 -10.87 4.07
N ASP A 40 -25.58 -11.59 4.63
CA ASP A 40 -24.56 -12.28 3.84
C ASP A 40 -25.11 -13.58 3.23
N GLU A 41 -25.88 -14.35 4.00
CA GLU A 41 -26.59 -15.52 3.47
C GLU A 41 -27.63 -15.11 2.41
N PHE A 42 -28.29 -13.97 2.61
CA PHE A 42 -29.24 -13.43 1.65
C PHE A 42 -28.58 -13.02 0.32
N ARG A 43 -27.38 -12.42 0.37
CA ARG A 43 -26.62 -12.03 -0.84
C ARG A 43 -26.21 -13.26 -1.66
N ILE A 44 -25.73 -14.31 -1.00
CA ILE A 44 -25.33 -15.55 -1.69
C ILE A 44 -26.56 -16.24 -2.29
N TRP A 45 -27.68 -16.28 -1.55
CA TRP A 45 -28.94 -16.78 -2.08
C TRP A 45 -29.41 -16.00 -3.31
N LEU A 46 -29.30 -14.66 -3.32
CA LEU A 46 -29.64 -13.86 -4.50
C LEU A 46 -28.79 -14.21 -5.72
N LYS A 47 -27.50 -14.51 -5.52
CA LYS A 47 -26.59 -14.91 -6.59
C LYS A 47 -26.89 -16.32 -7.11
N GLU A 48 -27.03 -17.31 -6.22
CA GLU A 48 -27.25 -18.71 -6.58
C GLU A 48 -28.63 -18.95 -7.19
N GLU A 49 -29.69 -18.45 -6.54
CA GLU A 49 -31.07 -18.80 -6.84
C GLU A 49 -31.75 -17.81 -7.79
N LYS A 50 -31.26 -16.56 -7.83
CA LYS A 50 -31.87 -15.49 -8.64
C LYS A 50 -30.92 -14.84 -9.64
N SER A 51 -29.62 -15.15 -9.57
CA SER A 51 -28.55 -14.54 -10.39
C SER A 51 -28.64 -13.01 -10.44
N LYS A 52 -28.96 -12.39 -9.30
CA LYS A 52 -29.02 -10.93 -9.15
C LYS A 52 -28.04 -10.47 -8.08
N TYR A 53 -27.45 -9.31 -8.29
CA TYR A 53 -26.56 -8.67 -7.32
C TYR A 53 -27.33 -7.71 -6.44
N PHE A 54 -26.90 -7.56 -5.20
CA PHE A 54 -27.53 -6.63 -4.25
C PHE A 54 -27.58 -5.19 -4.79
N ASP A 55 -26.53 -4.77 -5.48
CA ASP A 55 -26.38 -3.43 -6.07
C ASP A 55 -27.41 -3.11 -7.17
N GLU A 56 -27.95 -4.13 -7.85
CA GLU A 56 -28.98 -3.97 -8.87
C GLU A 56 -30.39 -3.83 -8.26
N LEU A 57 -30.53 -4.07 -6.95
CA LEU A 57 -31.81 -4.05 -6.26
C LEU A 57 -31.99 -2.76 -5.46
N SER A 58 -33.04 -2.01 -5.79
CA SER A 58 -33.59 -1.00 -4.89
C SER A 58 -34.02 -1.62 -3.55
N GLY A 59 -33.89 -0.85 -2.45
CA GLY A 59 -34.15 -1.32 -1.08
C GLY A 59 -35.53 -1.98 -0.88
N ASP A 60 -36.58 -1.48 -1.54
CA ASP A 60 -37.93 -2.07 -1.44
C ASP A 60 -38.02 -3.44 -2.13
N ARG A 61 -37.28 -3.59 -3.25
CA ARG A 61 -37.16 -4.89 -3.92
C ARG A 61 -36.33 -5.83 -3.07
N ALA A 62 -35.20 -5.39 -2.52
CA ALA A 62 -34.35 -6.21 -1.66
C ALA A 62 -35.15 -6.79 -0.48
N ARG A 63 -35.94 -5.98 0.23
CA ARG A 63 -36.85 -6.45 1.31
C ARG A 63 -37.92 -7.44 0.79
N SER A 64 -38.46 -7.19 -0.40
CA SER A 64 -39.42 -8.12 -1.02
C SER A 64 -38.81 -9.48 -1.37
N TYR A 65 -37.54 -9.50 -1.79
CA TYR A 65 -36.79 -10.75 -1.99
C TYR A 65 -36.41 -11.40 -0.67
N PHE A 66 -36.10 -10.62 0.36
CA PHE A 66 -35.84 -11.14 1.70
C PHE A 66 -37.05 -11.91 2.25
N ARG A 67 -38.28 -11.43 2.05
CA ARG A 67 -39.50 -12.19 2.38
C ARG A 67 -39.59 -13.54 1.67
N LYS A 68 -39.08 -13.63 0.43
CA LYS A 68 -39.03 -14.89 -0.32
C LYS A 68 -37.91 -15.79 0.22
N PHE A 69 -36.77 -15.21 0.58
CA PHE A 69 -35.67 -15.89 1.26
C PHE A 69 -36.12 -16.49 2.59
N VAL A 70 -36.79 -15.73 3.45
CA VAL A 70 -37.36 -16.21 4.73
C VAL A 70 -38.26 -17.43 4.52
N LYS A 71 -39.17 -17.37 3.54
CA LYS A 71 -40.04 -18.51 3.20
C LYS A 71 -39.26 -19.72 2.69
N ALA A 72 -38.20 -19.51 1.92
CA ALA A 72 -37.39 -20.59 1.39
C ALA A 72 -36.49 -21.19 2.48
N TRP A 73 -35.93 -20.35 3.36
CA TRP A 73 -35.13 -20.71 4.52
C TRP A 73 -35.93 -21.57 5.48
N ASN A 74 -37.11 -21.11 5.90
CA ASN A 74 -38.00 -21.82 6.82
C ASN A 74 -38.56 -23.13 6.21
N ARG A 75 -38.51 -23.28 4.88
CA ARG A 75 -38.85 -24.54 4.19
C ARG A 75 -37.71 -25.54 4.11
N GLY A 76 -36.48 -25.17 4.50
CA GLY A 76 -35.32 -26.06 4.47
C GLY A 76 -34.82 -26.38 3.05
N LYS A 77 -35.16 -25.57 2.04
CA LYS A 77 -34.88 -25.86 0.62
C LYS A 77 -33.60 -25.22 0.09
N LEU A 78 -32.88 -24.46 0.92
CA LEU A 78 -31.66 -23.79 0.53
C LEU A 78 -30.45 -24.74 0.58
N SER A 79 -29.35 -24.33 -0.04
CA SER A 79 -28.09 -25.06 0.00
C SER A 79 -27.59 -25.21 1.45
N LYS A 80 -27.03 -26.39 1.77
CA LYS A 80 -26.56 -26.71 3.13
C LYS A 80 -25.48 -25.73 3.62
N SER A 81 -24.71 -25.14 2.71
CA SER A 81 -23.72 -24.08 2.97
C SER A 81 -24.33 -22.82 3.56
N LEU A 82 -25.53 -22.42 3.13
CA LEU A 82 -26.23 -21.24 3.66
C LEU A 82 -26.66 -21.44 5.12
N TYR A 83 -27.00 -22.67 5.50
CA TYR A 83 -27.43 -23.00 6.87
C TYR A 83 -26.28 -23.20 7.86
N ALA A 84 -25.06 -23.49 7.38
CA ALA A 84 -23.90 -23.72 8.23
C ALA A 84 -23.35 -22.42 8.87
N GLY A 85 -23.89 -21.26 8.48
CA GLY A 85 -23.33 -19.96 8.82
C GLY A 85 -22.20 -19.62 7.86
N ILE A 86 -22.28 -18.44 7.26
CA ILE A 86 -21.26 -17.97 6.33
C ILE A 86 -20.42 -16.97 7.09
N ASP A 87 -19.12 -17.26 7.20
CA ASP A 87 -18.19 -16.29 7.77
C ASP A 87 -18.02 -15.16 6.73
N PRO A 88 -18.26 -13.89 7.09
CA PRO A 88 -18.11 -12.77 6.16
C PRO A 88 -16.71 -12.69 5.54
N SER A 89 -15.68 -13.23 6.20
CA SER A 89 -14.31 -13.33 5.65
C SER A 89 -14.19 -14.27 4.45
N THR A 90 -15.04 -15.29 4.37
CA THR A 90 -15.05 -16.27 3.27
C THR A 90 -15.81 -15.77 2.05
N VAL A 91 -16.60 -14.71 2.20
CA VAL A 91 -17.40 -14.12 1.12
C VAL A 91 -16.50 -13.25 0.28
N SER A 92 -16.20 -13.70 -0.94
CA SER A 92 -15.40 -12.90 -1.88
C SER A 92 -16.07 -11.57 -2.19
N ALA A 93 -15.32 -10.46 -2.14
CA ALA A 93 -15.79 -9.12 -2.50
C ALA A 93 -16.45 -9.06 -3.89
N THR A 94 -16.05 -9.94 -4.82
CA THR A 94 -16.66 -10.09 -6.15
C THR A 94 -18.13 -10.54 -6.09
N THR A 95 -18.61 -11.09 -4.98
CA THR A 95 -20.02 -11.44 -4.81
C THR A 95 -20.90 -10.26 -4.41
N GLN A 96 -20.32 -9.15 -3.95
CA GLN A 96 -21.09 -7.98 -3.53
C GLN A 96 -21.54 -7.12 -4.70
N THR A 97 -20.73 -7.03 -5.77
CA THR A 97 -21.00 -6.14 -6.91
C THR A 97 -20.86 -6.89 -8.23
N ALA A 98 -21.67 -6.50 -9.22
CA ALA A 98 -21.57 -7.03 -10.58
C ALA A 98 -20.33 -6.48 -11.32
N TYR A 99 -19.78 -5.37 -10.82
CA TYR A 99 -18.65 -4.68 -11.44
C TYR A 99 -17.35 -5.47 -11.27
N LYS A 100 -16.73 -5.80 -12.39
CA LYS A 100 -15.43 -6.48 -12.41
C LYS A 100 -14.33 -5.43 -12.40
N TRP A 101 -13.69 -5.26 -11.24
CA TRP A 101 -12.51 -4.44 -11.13
C TRP A 101 -11.35 -5.07 -11.91
N SER A 102 -10.65 -4.27 -12.71
CA SER A 102 -9.56 -4.75 -13.57
C SER A 102 -8.40 -5.35 -12.77
N PHE A 103 -8.14 -4.87 -11.55
CA PHE A 103 -7.12 -5.46 -10.68
C PHE A 103 -7.49 -6.87 -10.22
N ALA A 104 -8.77 -7.13 -9.93
CA ALA A 104 -9.24 -8.45 -9.51
C ALA A 104 -9.11 -9.51 -10.63
N SER A 105 -9.07 -9.08 -11.90
CA SER A 105 -8.85 -9.99 -13.03
C SER A 105 -7.38 -10.37 -13.26
N LYS A 106 -6.44 -9.64 -12.66
CA LYS A 106 -4.99 -9.81 -12.86
C LYS A 106 -4.29 -10.40 -11.63
N GLN A 107 -5.03 -10.77 -10.59
CA GLN A 107 -4.45 -11.30 -9.36
C GLN A 107 -3.82 -12.67 -9.59
N SER A 108 -2.59 -12.84 -9.11
CA SER A 108 -1.94 -14.15 -9.04
C SER A 108 -2.61 -14.98 -7.95
N ARG A 109 -2.55 -16.31 -8.09
CA ARG A 109 -2.97 -17.23 -7.03
C ARG A 109 -2.28 -16.95 -5.70
N ALA A 110 -1.03 -16.47 -5.73
CA ALA A 110 -0.29 -16.07 -4.54
C ALA A 110 -0.88 -14.80 -3.89
N ASP A 111 -1.33 -13.84 -4.70
CA ASP A 111 -1.99 -12.62 -4.21
C ASP A 111 -3.36 -12.93 -3.61
N ASP A 112 -4.12 -13.84 -4.25
CA ASP A 112 -5.41 -14.32 -3.73
C ASP A 112 -5.26 -14.98 -2.35
N GLU A 113 -4.20 -15.78 -2.17
CA GLU A 113 -3.94 -16.48 -0.91
C GLU A 113 -3.49 -15.50 0.18
N ALA A 114 -2.62 -14.54 -0.15
CA ALA A 114 -2.20 -13.48 0.77
C ALA A 114 -3.40 -12.64 1.24
N LEU A 115 -4.32 -12.30 0.32
CA LEU A 115 -5.54 -11.55 0.66
C LEU A 115 -6.51 -12.37 1.52
N ARG A 116 -6.62 -13.69 1.31
CA ARG A 116 -7.41 -14.56 2.18
C ARG A 116 -6.82 -14.63 3.58
N SER A 117 -5.52 -14.85 3.70
CA SER A 117 -4.82 -14.87 4.99
C SER A 117 -5.01 -13.56 5.76
N ALA A 118 -4.85 -12.41 5.09
CA ALA A 118 -5.05 -11.11 5.72
C ALA A 118 -6.51 -10.90 6.18
N ARG A 119 -7.49 -11.38 5.41
CA ARG A 119 -8.91 -11.30 5.79
C ARG A 119 -9.24 -12.20 6.98
N GLU A 120 -8.68 -13.40 7.02
CA GLU A 120 -8.85 -14.34 8.14
C GLU A 120 -8.26 -13.77 9.43
N GLU A 121 -7.08 -13.14 9.35
CA GLU A 121 -6.43 -12.47 10.49
C GLU A 121 -7.29 -11.31 11.04
N ILE A 122 -7.79 -10.44 10.16
CA ILE A 122 -8.68 -9.34 10.54
C ILE A 122 -9.99 -9.87 11.14
N SER A 123 -10.56 -10.93 10.56
CA SER A 123 -11.78 -11.56 11.08
C SER A 123 -11.57 -12.15 12.47
N ALA A 124 -10.45 -12.86 12.68
CA ALA A 124 -10.08 -13.40 13.98
C ALA A 124 -9.93 -12.28 15.02
N ALA A 125 -9.27 -11.17 14.66
CA ALA A 125 -9.12 -10.01 15.52
C ALA A 125 -10.43 -9.27 15.83
N THR A 126 -11.35 -9.20 14.86
CA THR A 126 -12.61 -8.44 14.98
C THR A 126 -13.69 -9.23 15.72
N TYR A 127 -13.82 -10.53 15.45
CA TYR A 127 -14.86 -11.39 16.02
C TYR A 127 -14.37 -12.21 17.21
N ASN A 128 -13.14 -11.97 17.68
CA ASN A 128 -12.50 -12.66 18.80
C ASN A 128 -12.63 -14.19 18.67
N ARG A 129 -12.52 -14.67 17.42
CA ARG A 129 -12.55 -16.08 17.08
C ARG A 129 -11.14 -16.57 17.32
N GLU A 130 -10.95 -17.52 18.24
CA GLU A 130 -9.69 -18.24 18.35
C GLU A 130 -9.35 -18.75 16.95
N ALA A 131 -8.33 -18.15 16.33
CA ALA A 131 -7.84 -18.60 15.06
C ALA A 131 -7.55 -20.09 15.23
N PRO A 132 -8.02 -20.99 14.33
CA PRO A 132 -7.52 -22.35 14.35
C PRO A 132 -6.01 -22.18 14.28
N SER A 133 -5.32 -22.70 15.29
CA SER A 133 -3.88 -22.62 15.42
C SER A 133 -3.27 -23.27 14.19
N HIS A 134 -3.15 -22.51 13.11
CA HIS A 134 -2.29 -22.85 12.02
C HIS A 134 -0.93 -22.83 12.67
N ALA A 135 -0.44 -24.04 12.88
CA ALA A 135 0.82 -24.30 13.48
C ALA A 135 1.86 -23.41 12.80
N GLY A 136 2.20 -22.29 13.44
CA GLY A 136 3.59 -21.87 13.45
C GLY A 136 4.37 -23.14 13.78
N PRO A 137 5.41 -23.48 12.99
CA PRO A 137 5.93 -24.83 12.91
C PRO A 137 6.10 -25.37 14.32
N SER A 138 5.20 -26.31 14.66
CA SER A 138 5.24 -27.06 15.90
C SER A 138 6.59 -27.73 15.90
N ARG A 139 7.56 -27.13 16.60
CA ARG A 139 8.82 -27.79 16.93
C ARG A 139 8.50 -28.83 17.98
N THR A 140 7.91 -29.92 17.52
CA THR A 140 7.89 -31.18 18.23
C THR A 140 9.36 -31.56 18.42
N GLY A 141 9.82 -31.46 19.67
CA GLY A 141 11.03 -32.09 20.20
C GLY A 141 12.32 -31.85 19.43
N TRP A 142 13.11 -30.87 19.84
CA TRP A 142 14.54 -31.08 20.05
C TRP A 142 15.09 -30.03 21.02
N GLY A 143 16.01 -30.50 21.87
CA GLY A 143 16.40 -29.89 23.13
C GLY A 143 16.77 -28.40 23.04
N ARG A 144 16.69 -27.75 24.21
CA ARG A 144 17.13 -26.37 24.44
C ARG A 144 18.50 -26.11 23.76
N ILE A 145 18.48 -25.51 22.56
CA ILE A 145 19.69 -24.97 21.95
C ILE A 145 19.84 -23.56 22.53
N GLN A 146 20.61 -23.50 23.61
CA GLN A 146 21.02 -22.26 24.25
C GLN A 146 22.18 -21.69 23.43
N GLY A 147 21.85 -20.90 22.40
CA GLY A 147 22.80 -20.20 21.53
C GLY A 147 22.07 -19.22 20.60
N PRO A 148 22.75 -18.20 20.05
CA PRO A 148 22.12 -17.25 19.12
C PRO A 148 21.50 -18.01 17.94
N THR A 149 20.17 -17.95 17.82
CA THR A 149 19.47 -18.60 16.72
C THR A 149 19.72 -17.80 15.44
N LEU A 150 19.92 -18.50 14.33
CA LEU A 150 19.96 -17.87 13.01
C LEU A 150 18.66 -17.06 12.80
N PRO A 151 18.73 -15.80 12.34
CA PRO A 151 17.55 -14.99 12.07
C PRO A 151 16.58 -15.75 11.16
N THR A 152 15.30 -15.71 11.51
CA THR A 152 14.26 -16.35 10.67
C THR A 152 14.12 -15.61 9.34
N ALA A 153 13.50 -16.24 8.34
CA ALA A 153 13.28 -15.60 7.04
C ALA A 153 12.46 -14.30 7.16
N SER A 154 11.52 -14.25 8.12
CA SER A 154 10.80 -13.03 8.51
C SER A 154 11.72 -11.98 9.11
N ASP A 155 12.66 -12.36 9.98
CA ASP A 155 13.62 -11.42 10.58
C ASP A 155 14.58 -10.84 9.53
N LEU A 156 14.97 -11.63 8.53
CA LEU A 156 15.80 -11.16 7.41
C LEU A 156 15.05 -10.16 6.52
N ALA A 157 13.76 -10.39 6.27
CA ALA A 157 12.92 -9.44 5.54
C ALA A 157 12.77 -8.13 6.31
N LEU A 158 12.43 -8.21 7.60
CA LEU A 158 12.31 -7.04 8.48
C LEU A 158 13.63 -6.25 8.57
N SER A 159 14.77 -6.93 8.71
CA SER A 159 16.08 -6.29 8.72
C SER A 159 16.38 -5.55 7.41
N ARG A 160 15.99 -6.12 6.27
CA ARG A 160 16.16 -5.48 4.96
C ARG A 160 15.28 -4.24 4.80
N GLU A 161 14.04 -4.30 5.29
CA GLU A 161 13.10 -3.18 5.26
C GLU A 161 13.58 -2.03 6.17
N MET A 162 13.97 -2.33 7.42
CA MET A 162 14.52 -1.33 8.33
C MET A 162 15.80 -0.69 7.78
N ALA A 163 16.69 -1.46 7.15
CA ALA A 163 17.88 -0.92 6.52
C ALA A 163 17.57 -0.04 5.30
N ALA A 164 16.48 -0.31 4.58
CA ALA A 164 16.02 0.54 3.48
C ALA A 164 15.45 1.86 4.01
N GLU A 165 14.62 1.79 5.05
CA GLU A 165 14.01 2.96 5.71
C GLU A 165 15.09 3.88 6.29
N GLN A 166 16.08 3.33 7.01
CA GLN A 166 17.21 4.11 7.54
C GLN A 166 17.99 4.84 6.44
N ARG A 167 18.22 4.20 5.28
CA ARG A 167 18.91 4.85 4.15
C ARG A 167 18.08 5.99 3.56
N GLU A 168 16.77 5.85 3.52
CA GLU A 168 15.87 6.91 3.04
C GLU A 168 15.83 8.08 4.01
N GLU A 169 15.77 7.80 5.31
CA GLU A 169 15.88 8.79 6.36
C GLU A 169 17.22 9.52 6.29
N GLU A 170 18.35 8.81 6.20
CA GLU A 170 19.68 9.42 6.04
C GLU A 170 19.75 10.33 4.82
N ARG A 171 19.19 9.92 3.68
CA ARG A 171 19.10 10.77 2.48
C ARG A 171 18.22 11.99 2.72
N ALA A 172 17.12 11.86 3.46
CA ALA A 172 16.26 12.98 3.81
C ALA A 172 16.94 13.96 4.78
N TYR A 173 17.62 13.45 5.81
CA TYR A 173 18.42 14.23 6.75
C TYR A 173 19.56 14.96 6.05
N LYS A 174 20.27 14.27 5.15
CA LYS A 174 21.33 14.89 4.34
C LYS A 174 20.77 16.04 3.48
N ARG A 175 19.66 15.83 2.77
CA ARG A 175 18.99 16.90 2.00
C ARG A 175 18.59 18.09 2.88
N LYS A 176 18.09 17.84 4.10
CA LYS A 176 17.74 18.90 5.06
C LYS A 176 18.97 19.67 5.52
N ARG A 177 20.06 18.95 5.83
CA ARG A 177 21.34 19.53 6.28
C ARG A 177 21.96 20.38 5.18
N ASP A 178 22.05 19.85 3.97
CA ASP A 178 22.61 20.56 2.82
C ASP A 178 21.78 21.81 2.49
N LYS A 179 20.44 21.75 2.64
CA LYS A 179 19.55 22.92 2.49
C LYS A 179 19.78 23.98 3.57
N LEU A 180 20.06 23.56 4.81
CA LEU A 180 20.37 24.47 5.90
C LEU A 180 21.73 25.13 5.69
N GLU A 181 22.78 24.37 5.38
CA GLU A 181 24.12 24.89 5.06
C GLU A 181 24.08 25.82 3.84
N ALA A 182 23.25 25.53 2.83
CA ALA A 182 23.05 26.42 1.70
C ALA A 182 22.36 27.73 2.11
N LYS A 183 21.36 27.66 3.00
CA LYS A 183 20.68 28.85 3.54
C LYS A 183 21.64 29.71 4.36
N GLU A 184 22.42 29.08 5.25
CA GLU A 184 23.43 29.75 6.09
C GLU A 184 24.50 30.41 5.22
N ARG A 185 25.04 29.72 4.21
CA ARG A 185 25.99 30.30 3.26
C ARG A 185 25.41 31.50 2.49
N ILE A 186 24.13 31.46 2.14
CA ILE A 186 23.45 32.59 1.49
C ILE A 186 23.30 33.76 2.47
N GLU A 187 22.95 33.48 3.73
CA GLU A 187 22.81 34.48 4.78
C GLU A 187 24.15 35.17 5.12
N ASP A 188 25.25 34.40 5.15
CA ASP A 188 26.61 34.93 5.33
C ASP A 188 27.09 35.79 4.16
N MET A 189 26.68 35.47 2.93
CA MET A 189 27.07 36.23 1.72
C MET A 189 26.20 37.47 1.47
N VAL A 190 24.92 37.44 1.84
CA VAL A 190 23.94 38.50 1.54
C VAL A 190 23.68 39.41 2.75
N GLY A 191 24.08 38.99 3.95
CA GLY A 191 23.76 39.65 5.21
C GLY A 191 22.36 39.29 5.74
N PRO A 192 22.02 39.68 6.99
CA PRO A 192 20.72 39.41 7.57
C PRO A 192 19.62 39.93 6.66
N ARG A 193 18.81 39.01 6.15
CA ARG A 193 17.75 39.31 5.20
C ARG A 193 16.89 40.45 5.74
N GLU A 194 16.63 41.48 4.93
CA GLU A 194 15.78 42.61 5.30
C GLU A 194 14.35 42.13 5.61
N VAL A 195 14.09 41.79 6.87
CA VAL A 195 12.77 41.37 7.35
C VAL A 195 11.91 42.62 7.50
N GLY A 196 11.28 43.05 6.40
CA GLY A 196 10.38 44.19 6.32
C GLY A 196 9.27 44.04 5.27
N ARG A 197 8.47 45.11 5.08
CA ARG A 197 7.39 45.19 4.08
C ARG A 197 7.90 44.97 2.65
N GLU A 198 9.14 45.36 2.39
CA GLU A 198 9.81 45.18 1.09
C GLU A 198 10.17 43.72 0.83
N GLY A 199 10.72 43.00 1.82
CA GLY A 199 10.97 41.56 1.72
C GLY A 199 9.69 40.73 1.54
N MET A 200 8.55 41.18 2.08
CA MET A 200 7.24 40.55 1.81
C MET A 200 6.73 40.79 0.39
N LEU A 201 6.94 41.99 -0.15
CA LEU A 201 6.57 42.31 -1.53
C LEU A 201 7.47 41.59 -2.54
N GLU A 202 8.76 41.46 -2.25
CA GLU A 202 9.71 40.68 -3.04
C GLU A 202 9.36 39.19 -3.00
N LYS A 203 9.05 38.62 -1.82
CA LYS A 203 8.56 37.24 -1.72
C LYS A 203 7.27 37.02 -2.51
N LYS A 204 6.37 38.01 -2.55
CA LYS A 204 5.13 37.95 -3.34
C LYS A 204 5.41 38.08 -4.85
N ARG A 205 6.41 38.87 -5.26
CA ARG A 205 6.86 38.97 -6.66
C ARG A 205 7.54 37.67 -7.10
N ALA A 206 8.51 37.17 -6.34
CA ALA A 206 9.20 35.91 -6.60
C ALA A 206 8.23 34.71 -6.66
N ARG A 207 7.23 34.65 -5.78
CA ARG A 207 6.18 33.62 -5.87
C ARG A 207 5.35 33.76 -7.15
N ARG A 208 4.99 34.98 -7.54
CA ARG A 208 4.24 35.23 -8.78
C ARG A 208 5.08 34.87 -10.02
N ASP A 209 6.37 35.14 -10.00
CA ASP A 209 7.28 34.79 -11.11
C ASP A 209 7.59 33.29 -11.14
N ALA A 210 7.63 32.61 -9.99
CA ALA A 210 7.69 31.15 -9.91
C ALA A 210 6.40 30.49 -10.43
N ASP A 211 5.23 31.00 -10.05
CA ASP A 211 3.94 30.50 -10.55
C ASP A 211 3.78 30.80 -12.06
N ARG A 212 4.29 31.95 -12.54
CA ARG A 212 4.32 32.29 -13.97
C ARG A 212 5.26 31.37 -14.73
N SER A 213 6.49 31.18 -14.27
CA SER A 213 7.46 30.29 -14.92
C SER A 213 7.03 28.83 -14.85
N PHE A 214 6.36 28.37 -13.79
CA PHE A 214 5.77 27.04 -13.73
C PHE A 214 4.63 26.86 -14.74
N ARG A 215 3.83 27.92 -14.95
CA ARG A 215 2.73 27.91 -15.92
C ARG A 215 3.21 28.05 -17.37
N GLU A 216 4.27 28.81 -17.62
CA GLU A 216 4.91 28.97 -18.93
C GLU A 216 5.76 27.75 -19.31
N LYS A 217 6.39 27.08 -18.33
CA LYS A 217 7.10 25.80 -18.51
C LYS A 217 6.16 24.60 -18.66
N GLY A 218 4.92 24.83 -19.10
CA GLY A 218 3.91 23.81 -19.30
C GLY A 218 4.44 22.65 -20.14
N ASP A 219 4.24 21.43 -19.63
CA ASP A 219 4.44 20.09 -20.21
C ASP A 219 5.76 19.75 -20.95
N GLU A 220 6.64 20.70 -21.23
CA GLU A 220 7.94 20.47 -21.89
C GLU A 220 9.05 20.07 -20.91
N GLY A 221 8.78 20.13 -19.60
CA GLY A 221 9.77 19.84 -18.54
C GLY A 221 9.75 18.41 -18.01
N PHE A 222 8.83 17.56 -18.47
CA PHE A 222 8.62 16.21 -17.98
C PHE A 222 8.76 15.18 -19.11
N GLU A 223 9.79 15.33 -19.95
CA GLU A 223 10.28 14.26 -20.84
C GLU A 223 10.96 13.15 -20.00
N VAL A 224 10.23 12.55 -19.08
CA VAL A 224 10.60 11.25 -18.55
C VAL A 224 10.16 10.27 -19.62
N ASP A 225 11.15 9.70 -20.31
CA ASP A 225 10.95 8.68 -21.35
C ASP A 225 9.81 7.73 -20.95
N GLU A 226 8.82 7.54 -21.83
CA GLU A 226 7.64 6.72 -21.56
C GLU A 226 8.03 5.30 -21.12
N SER A 227 9.22 4.82 -21.52
CA SER A 227 9.80 3.56 -21.04
C SER A 227 10.04 3.50 -19.52
N THR A 228 10.46 4.63 -18.93
CA THR A 228 10.72 4.81 -17.50
C THR A 228 9.43 5.05 -16.73
N LEU A 229 8.46 5.72 -17.37
CA LEU A 229 7.13 5.97 -16.78
C LEU A 229 6.25 4.70 -16.75
N LEU A 230 6.30 3.88 -17.80
CA LEU A 230 5.46 2.68 -17.95
C LEU A 230 6.13 1.36 -17.55
N GLY A 231 7.34 1.40 -16.99
CA GLY A 231 8.05 0.19 -16.57
C GLY A 231 8.22 -0.82 -17.72
N GLY A 232 8.40 -0.31 -18.93
CA GLY A 232 8.35 -1.10 -20.17
C GLY A 232 9.73 -1.52 -20.62
N GLY A 233 10.12 -2.77 -20.34
CA GLY A 233 11.00 -3.52 -21.24
C GLY A 233 12.51 -3.41 -21.04
N ASP A 234 13.03 -3.23 -19.81
CA ASP A 234 14.46 -3.44 -19.58
C ASP A 234 14.78 -4.94 -19.70
N SER A 235 15.34 -5.34 -20.83
CA SER A 235 15.94 -6.67 -20.98
C SER A 235 17.02 -6.85 -19.90
N PHE A 236 17.20 -8.06 -19.36
CA PHE A 236 18.22 -8.33 -18.32
C PHE A 236 19.63 -7.82 -18.70
N LYS A 237 19.92 -7.76 -20.00
CA LYS A 237 21.16 -7.20 -20.56
C LYS A 237 21.24 -5.68 -20.39
N ASP A 238 20.16 -4.93 -20.60
CA ASP A 238 20.13 -3.48 -20.36
C ASP A 238 20.29 -3.13 -18.88
N GLN A 239 19.73 -3.94 -18.00
CA GLN A 239 19.94 -3.75 -16.55
C GLN A 239 21.40 -3.96 -16.15
N ILE A 240 22.09 -4.94 -16.75
CA ILE A 240 23.53 -5.15 -16.54
C ILE A 240 24.33 -3.98 -17.09
N ALA A 241 24.03 -3.52 -18.31
CA ALA A 241 24.71 -2.37 -18.93
C ALA A 241 24.54 -1.09 -18.11
N ARG A 242 23.33 -0.80 -17.60
CA ARG A 242 23.06 0.33 -16.69
C ARG A 242 23.83 0.21 -15.39
N ARG A 243 23.86 -0.98 -14.79
CA ARG A 243 24.63 -1.24 -13.56
C ARG A 243 26.12 -1.02 -13.77
N ASP A 244 26.66 -1.52 -14.88
CA ASP A 244 28.08 -1.44 -15.18
C ASP A 244 28.48 -0.01 -15.60
N ALA A 245 27.63 0.70 -16.35
CA ALA A 245 27.82 2.14 -16.64
C ALA A 245 27.79 3.00 -15.37
N THR A 246 26.89 2.70 -14.43
CA THR A 246 26.83 3.40 -13.14
C THR A 246 28.09 3.16 -12.31
N LYS A 247 28.59 1.91 -12.28
CA LYS A 247 29.86 1.56 -11.63
C LYS A 247 31.05 2.26 -12.27
N GLN A 248 31.10 2.32 -13.60
CA GLN A 248 32.16 3.02 -14.33
C GLN A 248 32.15 4.52 -14.03
N ARG A 249 30.98 5.17 -14.02
CA ARG A 249 30.86 6.59 -13.63
C ARG A 249 31.32 6.84 -12.20
N TYR A 250 30.97 5.95 -11.27
CA TYR A 250 31.42 6.05 -9.88
C TYR A 250 32.93 5.89 -9.74
N ASN A 251 33.52 4.93 -10.45
CA ASN A 251 34.97 4.72 -10.47
C ASN A 251 35.70 5.91 -11.10
N ALA A 252 35.21 6.44 -12.23
CA ALA A 252 35.77 7.62 -12.87
C ALA A 252 35.73 8.86 -11.96
N ALA A 253 34.60 9.12 -11.29
CA ALA A 253 34.50 10.23 -10.33
C ALA A 253 35.43 10.05 -9.12
N ARG A 254 35.65 8.81 -8.67
CA ARG A 254 36.61 8.50 -7.60
C ARG A 254 38.05 8.71 -8.06
N GLU A 255 38.38 8.33 -9.28
CA GLU A 255 39.70 8.54 -9.89
C GLU A 255 39.99 10.01 -10.13
N GLU A 256 39.02 10.78 -10.65
CA GLU A 256 39.12 12.23 -10.81
C GLU A 256 39.37 12.92 -9.47
N LYS A 257 38.60 12.55 -8.43
CA LYS A 257 38.80 13.09 -7.07
C LYS A 257 40.18 12.72 -6.50
N ALA A 258 40.67 11.51 -6.77
CA ALA A 258 42.00 11.08 -6.36
C ALA A 258 43.11 11.82 -7.14
N ALA A 259 42.91 12.09 -8.43
CA ALA A 259 43.82 12.88 -9.25
C ALA A 259 43.90 14.33 -8.76
N ALA A 260 42.75 14.97 -8.53
CA ALA A 260 42.68 16.32 -7.97
C ALA A 260 43.34 16.42 -6.58
N ALA A 261 43.22 15.37 -5.74
CA ALA A 261 43.92 15.31 -4.46
C ALA A 261 45.44 15.18 -4.63
N ARG A 262 45.92 14.38 -5.60
CA ARG A 262 47.35 14.24 -5.90
C ARG A 262 47.94 15.52 -6.47
N GLU A 263 47.24 16.22 -7.36
CA GLU A 263 47.67 17.50 -7.91
C GLU A 263 47.80 18.55 -6.79
N ARG A 264 46.82 18.63 -5.89
CA ARG A 264 46.91 19.51 -4.72
C ARG A 264 48.10 19.16 -3.83
N ALA A 265 48.33 17.88 -3.55
CA ALA A 265 49.49 17.44 -2.77
C ALA A 265 50.82 17.80 -3.45
N ASN A 266 50.92 17.66 -4.78
CA ASN A 266 52.10 18.05 -5.53
C ASN A 266 52.32 19.56 -5.53
N MET A 267 51.26 20.36 -5.63
CA MET A 267 51.34 21.81 -5.50
C MET A 267 51.84 22.24 -4.11
N PHE A 268 51.39 21.59 -3.04
CA PHE A 268 51.92 21.85 -1.70
C PHE A 268 53.39 21.46 -1.57
N LYS A 269 53.79 20.28 -2.07
CA LYS A 269 55.19 19.85 -2.09
C LYS A 269 56.10 20.81 -2.86
N GLN A 270 55.65 21.32 -4.01
CA GLN A 270 56.42 22.30 -4.78
C GLN A 270 56.58 23.62 -4.04
N LYS A 271 55.52 24.09 -3.36
CA LYS A 271 55.60 25.29 -2.52
C LYS A 271 56.54 25.08 -1.34
N GLU A 272 56.45 23.94 -0.66
CA GLU A 272 57.36 23.59 0.44
C GLU A 272 58.81 23.49 -0.04
N GLN A 273 59.06 22.85 -1.18
CA GLN A 273 60.38 22.77 -1.77
C GLN A 273 60.94 24.16 -2.12
N ALA A 274 60.14 25.03 -2.75
CA ALA A 274 60.57 26.40 -3.05
C ALA A 274 60.88 27.19 -1.78
N THR A 275 60.09 27.02 -0.71
CA THR A 275 60.39 27.66 0.58
C THR A 275 61.65 27.08 1.23
N MET A 276 61.86 25.77 1.14
CA MET A 276 63.05 25.10 1.67
C MET A 276 64.31 25.54 0.91
N GLU A 277 64.24 25.69 -0.41
CA GLU A 277 65.32 26.22 -1.24
C GLU A 277 65.63 27.68 -0.88
N MET A 278 64.62 28.52 -0.65
CA MET A 278 64.79 29.89 -0.16
C MET A 278 65.48 29.91 1.22
N PHE A 279 65.07 29.03 2.14
CA PHE A 279 65.72 28.89 3.45
C PHE A 279 67.16 28.38 3.34
N GLN A 280 67.44 27.41 2.46
CA GLN A 280 68.79 26.93 2.20
C GLN A 280 69.68 28.02 1.61
N GLN A 281 69.16 28.87 0.72
CA GLN A 281 69.90 30.02 0.17
C GLN A 281 70.25 31.04 1.27
N MET A 282 69.30 31.40 2.13
CA MET A 282 69.56 32.30 3.27
C MET A 282 70.54 31.69 4.28
N ALA A 283 70.44 30.40 4.57
CA ALA A 283 71.36 29.70 5.45
C ALA A 283 72.79 29.67 4.86
N LYS A 284 72.92 29.41 3.56
CA LYS A 284 74.21 29.43 2.86
C LYS A 284 74.84 30.82 2.81
N GLN A 285 74.04 31.89 2.74
CA GLN A 285 74.55 33.27 2.82
C GLN A 285 74.95 33.72 4.23
N ARG A 286 74.38 33.10 5.28
CA ARG A 286 74.69 33.44 6.69
C ARG A 286 75.79 32.59 7.32
N PHE A 287 75.96 31.35 6.85
CA PHE A 287 76.83 30.35 7.49
C PHE A 287 77.84 29.70 6.53
N GLY A 288 77.92 30.16 5.28
CA GLY A 288 78.94 29.78 4.29
C GLY A 288 79.70 31.01 3.81
#